data_AF-A0A433QS25-F1
#
_entry.id   AF-A0A433QS25-F1
#
_cell.length_a   1.000
_cell.length_b   1.000
_cell.length_c   1.000
_cell.angle_alpha   90.00
_cell.angle_beta   90.00
_cell.angle_gamma   90.00
#
_symmetry.space_group_name_H-M   'P 1'
#
loop_
_entity.id
_entity.type
_entity.pdbx_description
1 polymer ?
#
loop_
_entity_poly.entity_id
_entity_poly.type
_entity_poly.pdbx_seq_one_letter_code
_entity_poly.pdbx_strand_id
1 'polypeptide(L)'
;MLSWSVWKSTSIMDRLVSTKPRNTIFSHSTLHRQGVPDAFVPIIKMRFSGIPLDISFARLALQRIPEDLTLSDDDILSQTDDISSRSLNGTRDAQAILRLIPSQTTFANALRAIKHWAKRRALYGKPVGFFNGIAWTIIVARVCQLYPNATSAVIVAAVFEFCQNHPWPEPVLLKHITPARPNIKVWNPKIDMQDRADRMPVITPAFPSKCVTHTVTESTQIVLIAELERGRLVRWVVQWRSSGEAVVVAE
;
A
#
# COMPACT_ATOMS: atom_id res chain seq x y z
N MET A 1 -29.01 1.63 10.43
CA MET A 1 -27.96 1.62 11.47
C MET A 1 -26.66 1.18 10.78
N LEU A 2 -25.94 2.13 10.16
CA LEU A 2 -24.77 1.83 9.33
C LEU A 2 -23.53 1.65 10.22
N SER A 3 -23.03 0.41 10.27
CA SER A 3 -21.83 0.02 11.00
C SER A 3 -20.57 0.51 10.26
N TRP A 4 -19.96 1.57 10.77
CA TRP A 4 -18.67 2.07 10.30
C TRP A 4 -17.54 1.37 11.07
N SER A 5 -16.94 0.33 10.50
CA SER A 5 -15.65 -0.20 10.99
C SER A 5 -14.52 0.67 10.44
N VAL A 6 -14.25 1.80 11.11
CA VAL A 6 -13.12 2.69 10.83
C VAL A 6 -11.85 2.03 11.35
N TRP A 7 -11.04 1.47 10.44
CA TRP A 7 -9.72 1.02 10.79
C TRP A 7 -8.76 2.22 10.81
N LYS A 8 -8.33 2.65 12.01
CA LYS A 8 -7.31 3.70 12.21
C LYS A 8 -5.94 3.23 11.67
N SER A 9 -5.74 3.42 10.38
CA SER A 9 -4.43 3.71 9.79
C SER A 9 -4.49 5.18 9.40
N THR A 10 -3.52 5.97 9.84
CA THR A 10 -3.37 7.43 9.59
C THR A 10 -3.19 7.81 8.11
N SER A 11 -3.60 6.95 7.18
CA SER A 11 -3.56 7.15 5.74
C SER A 11 -4.51 6.16 5.05
N ILE A 12 -5.81 6.20 5.39
CA ILE A 12 -6.83 5.78 4.44
C ILE A 12 -7.22 7.06 3.70
N MET A 13 -6.87 7.13 2.42
CA MET A 13 -7.57 8.06 1.54
C MET A 13 -9.00 7.56 1.47
N ASP A 14 -9.93 8.33 1.99
CA ASP A 14 -11.35 8.12 1.72
C ASP A 14 -11.57 8.36 0.22
N ARG A 15 -12.46 7.60 -0.41
CA ARG A 15 -12.64 7.67 -1.86
C ARG A 15 -14.09 7.92 -2.22
N LEU A 16 -14.28 8.87 -3.14
CA LEU A 16 -15.57 9.13 -3.75
C LEU A 16 -15.57 8.52 -5.16
N VAL A 17 -16.48 7.57 -5.37
CA VAL A 17 -16.77 6.99 -6.68
C VAL A 17 -18.04 7.64 -7.21
N SER A 18 -18.02 8.10 -8.46
CA SER A 18 -19.21 8.68 -9.11
C SER A 18 -19.29 8.30 -10.58
N THR A 19 -20.50 8.38 -11.12
CA THR A 19 -20.74 8.35 -12.57
C THR A 19 -20.63 9.75 -13.19
N LYS A 20 -20.69 10.81 -12.39
CA LYS A 20 -20.64 12.21 -12.86
C LYS A 20 -19.22 12.67 -13.17
N PRO A 21 -19.04 13.67 -14.06
CA PRO A 21 -17.72 14.21 -14.38
C PRO A 21 -17.04 14.90 -13.19
N ARG A 22 -15.70 14.89 -13.15
CA ARG A 22 -14.87 15.36 -12.03
C ARG A 22 -15.11 16.81 -11.63
N ASN A 23 -15.41 17.69 -12.59
CA ASN A 23 -15.70 19.11 -12.37
C ASN A 23 -16.93 19.36 -11.46
N THR A 24 -17.84 18.38 -11.34
CA THR A 24 -19.05 18.52 -10.51
C THR A 24 -18.79 18.48 -9.01
N ILE A 25 -17.66 17.93 -8.57
CA ILE A 25 -17.34 17.75 -7.14
C ILE A 25 -16.56 18.95 -6.60
N PHE A 26 -15.73 19.57 -7.43
CA PHE A 26 -14.99 20.78 -7.05
C PHE A 26 -15.85 22.05 -7.06
N SER A 27 -17.08 21.99 -7.57
CA SER A 27 -17.98 23.15 -7.73
C SER A 27 -18.96 23.41 -6.57
N HIS A 28 -19.09 22.50 -5.60
CA HIS A 28 -20.04 22.66 -4.48
C HIS A 28 -19.35 23.22 -3.22
N SER A 29 -19.85 24.37 -2.73
CA SER A 29 -19.15 25.39 -1.93
C SER A 29 -19.28 25.30 -0.39
N THR A 30 -19.67 24.18 0.21
CA THR A 30 -20.13 24.18 1.63
C THR A 30 -19.14 23.65 2.69
N LEU A 31 -17.86 23.46 2.39
CA LEU A 31 -16.85 23.07 3.41
C LEU A 31 -15.51 23.78 3.12
N HIS A 32 -14.73 24.06 4.17
CA HIS A 32 -13.32 24.43 4.03
C HIS A 32 -12.55 23.29 3.35
N ARG A 33 -12.50 23.34 2.02
CA ARG A 33 -11.92 22.34 1.13
C ARG A 33 -10.76 22.96 0.38
N GLN A 34 -9.65 22.26 0.34
CA GLN A 34 -8.53 22.59 -0.54
C GLN A 34 -8.41 21.47 -1.58
N GLY A 35 -8.75 21.79 -2.84
CA GLY A 35 -8.51 20.89 -3.96
C GLY A 35 -7.05 20.91 -4.37
N VAL A 36 -6.48 19.76 -4.72
CA VAL A 36 -5.17 19.63 -5.35
C VAL A 36 -5.35 18.93 -6.69
N PRO A 37 -5.86 19.63 -7.73
CA PRO A 37 -6.24 19.00 -9.00
C PRO A 37 -5.04 18.51 -9.81
N ASP A 38 -3.87 19.15 -9.66
CA ASP A 38 -2.67 18.86 -10.44
C ASP A 38 -1.78 17.74 -9.84
N ALA A 39 -2.21 17.11 -8.74
CA ALA A 39 -1.49 15.99 -8.16
C ALA A 39 -1.60 14.73 -9.03
N PHE A 40 -0.60 13.84 -8.93
CA PHE A 40 -0.58 12.55 -9.64
C PHE A 40 -1.85 11.70 -9.39
N VAL A 41 -2.45 11.85 -8.20
CA VAL A 41 -3.82 11.43 -7.89
C VAL A 41 -4.52 12.66 -7.31
N PRO A 42 -5.51 13.26 -8.00
CA PRO A 42 -6.21 14.43 -7.50
C PRO A 42 -6.99 14.11 -6.24
N ILE A 43 -6.81 14.97 -5.23
CA ILE A 43 -7.41 14.84 -3.91
C ILE A 43 -8.12 16.12 -3.48
N ILE A 44 -9.16 15.94 -2.68
CA ILE A 44 -9.82 17.00 -1.92
C ILE A 44 -9.41 16.82 -0.47
N LYS A 45 -8.69 17.79 0.07
CA LYS A 45 -8.38 17.84 1.49
C LYS A 45 -9.46 18.62 2.21
N MET A 46 -9.99 18.06 3.29
CA MET A 46 -10.94 18.75 4.15
C MET A 46 -10.76 18.34 5.62
N ARG A 47 -11.40 19.08 6.53
CA ARG A 47 -11.56 18.66 7.92
C ARG A 47 -13.04 18.43 8.20
N PHE A 48 -13.38 17.25 8.69
CA PHE A 48 -14.74 16.91 9.12
C PHE A 48 -14.71 16.56 10.61
N SER A 49 -15.45 17.30 11.44
CA SER A 49 -15.44 17.15 12.90
C SER A 49 -14.02 17.15 13.51
N GLY A 50 -13.13 18.00 13.00
CA GLY A 50 -11.74 18.10 13.44
C GLY A 50 -10.79 17.02 12.88
N ILE A 51 -11.30 16.02 12.16
CA ILE A 51 -10.50 14.94 11.55
C ILE A 51 -10.08 15.36 10.13
N PRO A 52 -8.77 15.40 9.81
CA PRO A 52 -8.30 15.61 8.44
C PRO A 52 -8.71 14.42 7.54
N LEU A 53 -9.33 14.73 6.42
CA LEU A 53 -9.76 13.76 5.40
C LEU A 53 -9.11 14.11 4.05
N ASP A 54 -8.52 13.11 3.42
CA ASP A 54 -8.00 13.19 2.06
C ASP A 54 -8.89 12.34 1.16
N ILE A 55 -9.72 12.99 0.34
CA ILE A 55 -10.71 12.32 -0.52
C ILE A 55 -10.20 12.26 -1.96
N SER A 56 -9.94 11.06 -2.48
CA SER A 56 -9.64 10.88 -3.91
C SER A 56 -10.90 10.60 -4.73
N PHE A 57 -10.90 11.01 -6.00
CA PHE A 57 -12.04 10.84 -6.90
C PHE A 57 -11.74 9.88 -8.05
N ALA A 58 -12.67 8.95 -8.30
CA ALA A 58 -12.68 8.09 -9.49
C ALA A 58 -14.05 8.14 -10.18
N ARG A 59 -14.04 8.30 -11.50
CA ARG A 59 -15.23 8.19 -12.34
C ARG A 59 -15.30 6.79 -12.93
N LEU A 60 -16.45 6.14 -12.81
CA LEU A 60 -16.74 4.86 -13.48
C LEU A 60 -17.66 5.08 -14.67
N ALA A 61 -17.46 4.31 -15.74
CA ALA A 61 -18.33 4.29 -16.91
C ALA A 61 -19.58 3.43 -16.66
N LEU A 62 -20.31 3.73 -15.60
CA LEU A 62 -21.57 3.08 -15.24
C LEU A 62 -22.70 4.12 -15.33
N GLN A 63 -23.93 3.70 -15.64
CA GLN A 63 -25.09 4.59 -15.60
C GLN A 63 -25.45 4.99 -14.16
N ARG A 64 -25.33 4.04 -13.22
CA ARG A 64 -25.53 4.21 -11.78
C ARG A 64 -24.46 3.42 -11.04
N ILE A 65 -24.07 3.88 -9.85
CA ILE A 65 -23.22 3.10 -8.94
C ILE A 65 -24.11 2.11 -8.17
N PRO A 66 -23.94 0.78 -8.34
CA PRO A 66 -24.61 -0.22 -7.53
C PRO A 66 -24.19 -0.12 -6.05
N GLU A 67 -25.09 -0.43 -5.12
CA GLU A 67 -24.77 -0.44 -3.68
C GLU A 67 -23.82 -1.58 -3.29
N ASP A 68 -23.85 -2.67 -4.06
CA ASP A 68 -23.02 -3.86 -3.92
C ASP A 68 -21.75 -3.83 -4.79
N LEU A 69 -21.41 -2.68 -5.37
CA LEU A 69 -20.24 -2.53 -6.22
C LEU A 69 -18.96 -2.97 -5.49
N THR A 70 -18.29 -3.98 -6.03
CA THR A 70 -16.95 -4.36 -5.57
C THR A 70 -15.88 -3.81 -6.51
N LEU A 71 -14.76 -3.36 -5.95
CA LEU A 71 -13.59 -2.92 -6.71
C LEU A 71 -12.63 -4.08 -6.98
N SER A 72 -13.09 -5.33 -6.92
CA SER A 72 -12.23 -6.50 -7.10
C SER A 72 -12.09 -6.88 -8.57
N ASP A 73 -13.12 -6.60 -9.38
CA ASP A 73 -13.17 -6.91 -10.80
C ASP A 73 -12.23 -5.98 -11.59
N ASP A 74 -11.34 -6.56 -12.40
CA ASP A 74 -10.41 -5.83 -13.26
C ASP A 74 -11.12 -5.11 -14.41
N ASP A 75 -12.30 -5.59 -14.81
CA ASP A 75 -13.08 -5.03 -15.94
C ASP A 75 -13.59 -3.62 -15.63
N ILE A 76 -13.70 -3.27 -14.34
CA ILE A 76 -14.02 -1.90 -13.89
C ILE A 76 -13.02 -0.87 -14.41
N LEU A 77 -11.80 -1.28 -14.77
CA LEU A 77 -10.75 -0.40 -15.28
C LEU A 77 -10.86 -0.15 -16.78
N SER A 78 -11.53 -1.02 -17.54
CA SER A 78 -11.54 -1.03 -19.02
C SER A 78 -12.07 0.25 -19.68
N GLN A 79 -12.89 1.02 -18.95
CA GLN A 79 -13.51 2.26 -19.42
C GLN A 79 -13.25 3.45 -18.47
N THR A 80 -12.21 3.35 -17.65
CA THR A 80 -11.79 4.44 -16.76
C THR A 80 -10.65 5.24 -17.37
N ASP A 81 -10.68 6.56 -17.20
CA ASP A 81 -9.53 7.40 -17.54
C ASP A 81 -8.33 7.11 -16.61
N ASP A 82 -7.11 7.43 -17.05
CA ASP A 82 -5.89 7.15 -16.31
C ASP A 82 -5.87 7.73 -14.89
N ILE A 83 -6.55 8.85 -14.66
CA ILE A 83 -6.62 9.47 -13.35
C ILE A 83 -7.54 8.65 -12.44
N SER A 84 -8.71 8.27 -12.94
CA SER A 84 -9.67 7.42 -12.24
C SER A 84 -9.08 6.03 -11.97
N SER A 85 -8.35 5.44 -12.92
CA SER A 85 -7.62 4.18 -12.72
C SER A 85 -6.60 4.28 -11.59
N ARG A 86 -5.76 5.32 -11.58
CA ARG A 86 -4.82 5.60 -10.46
C ARG A 86 -5.55 5.81 -9.13
N SER A 87 -6.65 6.55 -9.15
CA SER A 87 -7.53 6.77 -7.98
C SER A 87 -8.25 5.50 -7.51
N LEU A 88 -8.28 4.40 -8.26
CA LEU A 88 -8.88 3.13 -7.85
C LEU A 88 -7.83 2.15 -7.32
N ASN A 89 -6.64 2.12 -7.91
CA ASN A 89 -5.61 1.11 -7.60
C ASN A 89 -5.25 1.01 -6.12
N GLY A 90 -5.07 2.12 -5.40
CA GLY A 90 -4.72 2.05 -3.97
C GLY A 90 -5.73 1.27 -3.09
N THR A 91 -7.04 1.39 -3.35
CA THR A 91 -8.09 0.64 -2.65
C THR A 91 -8.15 -0.79 -3.15
N ARG A 92 -8.00 -1.01 -4.47
CA ARG A 92 -7.93 -2.35 -5.05
C ARG A 92 -6.79 -3.16 -4.42
N ASP A 93 -5.62 -2.56 -4.28
CA ASP A 93 -4.45 -3.15 -3.65
C ASP A 93 -4.69 -3.45 -2.17
N ALA A 94 -5.22 -2.48 -1.42
CA ALA A 94 -5.53 -2.70 -0.01
C ALA A 94 -6.53 -3.84 0.20
N GLN A 95 -7.62 -3.88 -0.59
CA GLN A 95 -8.61 -4.95 -0.54
C GLN A 95 -8.01 -6.31 -0.96
N ALA A 96 -7.17 -6.33 -2.00
CA ALA A 96 -6.49 -7.54 -2.44
C ALA A 96 -5.54 -8.07 -1.36
N ILE A 97 -4.76 -7.19 -0.71
CA ILE A 97 -3.88 -7.58 0.40
C ILE A 97 -4.68 -8.20 1.55
N LEU A 98 -5.79 -7.57 1.96
CA LEU A 98 -6.62 -8.07 3.06
C LEU A 98 -7.24 -9.44 2.77
N ARG A 99 -7.55 -9.74 1.50
CA ARG A 99 -8.03 -11.07 1.07
C ARG A 99 -6.93 -12.12 1.00
N LEU A 100 -5.68 -11.71 0.84
CA LEU A 100 -4.52 -12.59 0.64
C LEU A 100 -3.78 -12.94 1.92
N ILE A 101 -4.14 -12.34 3.05
CA ILE A 101 -3.52 -12.60 4.36
C ILE A 101 -4.39 -13.52 5.22
N PRO A 102 -3.79 -14.42 6.02
CA PRO A 102 -4.53 -15.37 6.85
C PRO A 102 -5.14 -14.74 8.12
N SER A 103 -4.48 -13.74 8.71
CA SER A 103 -4.95 -13.05 9.91
C SER A 103 -4.75 -11.54 9.79
N GLN A 104 -5.85 -10.78 9.70
CA GLN A 104 -5.81 -9.33 9.64
C GLN A 104 -5.26 -8.70 10.92
N THR A 105 -5.56 -9.27 12.09
CA THR A 105 -5.07 -8.78 13.38
C THR A 105 -3.56 -8.96 13.53
N THR A 106 -3.06 -10.15 13.16
CA THR A 106 -1.62 -10.44 13.22
C THR A 106 -0.85 -9.50 12.29
N PHE A 107 -1.29 -9.42 11.04
CA PHE A 107 -0.73 -8.56 10.00
C PHE A 107 -0.71 -7.08 10.43
N ALA A 108 -1.83 -6.59 10.94
CA ALA A 108 -1.99 -5.22 11.40
C ALA A 108 -0.96 -4.80 12.44
N ASN A 109 -0.77 -5.61 13.47
CA ASN A 109 0.14 -5.33 14.56
C ASN A 109 1.60 -5.41 14.08
N ALA A 110 1.95 -6.41 13.28
CA ALA A 110 3.28 -6.52 12.68
C ALA A 110 3.58 -5.36 11.73
N LEU A 111 2.61 -4.93 10.91
CA LEU A 111 2.78 -3.80 10.00
C LEU A 111 3.01 -2.48 10.76
N ARG A 112 2.31 -2.26 11.88
CA ARG A 112 2.55 -1.07 12.73
C ARG A 112 3.98 -1.06 13.27
N ALA A 113 4.44 -2.20 13.78
CA ALA A 113 5.80 -2.42 14.25
C ALA A 113 6.84 -2.09 13.16
N ILE A 114 6.74 -2.72 11.99
CA ILE A 114 7.68 -2.52 10.87
C ILE A 114 7.65 -1.08 10.35
N LYS A 115 6.46 -0.46 10.21
CA LYS A 115 6.37 0.94 9.78
C LYS A 115 6.97 1.90 10.82
N HIS A 116 6.80 1.62 12.11
CA HIS A 116 7.42 2.42 13.16
C HIS A 116 8.95 2.32 13.09
N TRP A 117 9.48 1.09 13.02
CA TRP A 117 10.90 0.84 12.85
C TRP A 117 11.46 1.54 11.61
N ALA A 118 10.87 1.34 10.43
CA ALA A 118 11.35 1.93 9.18
C ALA A 118 11.40 3.47 9.25
N LYS A 119 10.41 4.11 9.88
CA LYS A 119 10.43 5.57 10.10
C LYS A 119 11.54 6.00 11.06
N ARG A 120 11.72 5.28 12.19
CA ARG A 120 12.79 5.57 13.16
C ARG A 120 14.19 5.42 12.59
N ARG A 121 14.32 4.59 11.54
CA ARG A 121 15.57 4.32 10.84
C ARG A 121 15.75 5.13 9.55
N ALA A 122 14.85 6.07 9.27
CA ALA A 122 14.86 6.90 8.06
C ALA A 122 14.78 6.11 6.73
N LEU A 123 14.13 4.94 6.75
CA LEU A 123 13.91 4.06 5.59
C LEU A 123 12.53 4.24 4.95
N TYR A 124 11.93 5.41 5.14
CA TYR A 124 10.57 5.70 4.70
C TYR A 124 10.57 6.93 3.79
N GLY A 125 10.51 6.72 2.47
CA GLY A 125 10.49 7.82 1.51
C GLY A 125 10.76 7.40 0.06
N LYS A 126 9.71 7.19 -0.73
CA LYS A 126 9.83 6.86 -2.16
C LYS A 126 10.62 7.90 -2.97
N PRO A 127 10.38 9.22 -2.83
CA PRO A 127 11.08 10.22 -3.64
C PRO A 127 12.61 10.24 -3.45
N VAL A 128 13.09 9.73 -2.31
CA VAL A 128 14.52 9.64 -1.97
C VAL A 128 15.07 8.22 -2.11
N GLY A 129 14.34 7.32 -2.77
CA GLY A 129 14.77 5.96 -3.10
C GLY A 129 14.58 4.92 -1.99
N PHE A 130 13.89 5.24 -0.90
CA PHE A 130 13.53 4.26 0.13
C PHE A 130 12.11 3.70 -0.04
N PHE A 131 11.81 2.63 0.69
CA PHE A 131 10.46 2.04 0.69
C PHE A 131 9.41 3.01 1.22
N ASN A 132 8.18 2.86 0.74
CA ASN A 132 7.02 3.59 1.25
C ASN A 132 6.07 2.65 2.00
N GLY A 133 4.94 3.18 2.46
CA GLY A 133 3.98 2.42 3.26
C GLY A 133 3.45 1.16 2.56
N ILE A 134 3.18 1.23 1.25
CA ILE A 134 2.66 0.08 0.51
C ILE A 134 3.74 -1.00 0.28
N ALA A 135 5.00 -0.61 0.08
CA ALA A 135 6.10 -1.58 -0.04
C ALA A 135 6.24 -2.42 1.26
N TRP A 136 6.30 -1.76 2.42
CA TRP A 136 6.33 -2.45 3.72
C TRP A 136 5.07 -3.30 3.96
N THR A 137 3.90 -2.80 3.57
CA THR A 137 2.64 -3.55 3.63
C THR A 137 2.72 -4.87 2.85
N ILE A 138 3.22 -4.84 1.61
CA ILE A 138 3.32 -6.02 0.76
C ILE A 138 4.32 -7.02 1.35
N ILE A 139 5.48 -6.56 1.82
CA ILE A 139 6.48 -7.43 2.46
C ILE A 139 5.89 -8.12 3.70
N VAL A 140 5.25 -7.37 4.60
CA VAL A 140 4.64 -7.94 5.81
C VAL A 140 3.52 -8.93 5.44
N ALA A 141 2.69 -8.60 4.46
CA ALA A 141 1.66 -9.50 3.96
C ALA A 141 2.25 -10.81 3.40
N ARG A 142 3.37 -10.73 2.68
CA ARG A 142 4.06 -11.91 2.14
C ARG A 142 4.54 -12.82 3.26
N VAL A 143 5.13 -12.25 4.31
CA VAL A 143 5.58 -13.02 5.48
C VAL A 143 4.39 -13.64 6.22
N CYS A 144 3.26 -12.93 6.33
CA CYS A 144 2.03 -13.54 6.86
C CYS A 144 1.54 -14.74 6.05
N GLN A 145 1.72 -14.75 4.71
CA GLN A 145 1.39 -15.92 3.88
C GLN A 145 2.31 -17.11 4.16
N LEU A 146 3.59 -16.85 4.41
CA LEU A 146 4.59 -17.88 4.71
C LEU A 146 4.39 -18.49 6.11
N TYR A 147 3.88 -17.71 7.06
CA TYR A 147 3.69 -18.12 8.46
C TYR A 147 2.26 -17.86 8.93
N PRO A 148 1.26 -18.62 8.45
CA PRO A 148 -0.16 -18.27 8.62
C PRO A 148 -0.65 -18.30 10.07
N ASN A 149 -0.02 -19.10 10.92
CA ASN A 149 -0.40 -19.28 12.33
C ASN A 149 0.53 -18.53 13.31
N ALA A 150 1.48 -17.75 12.80
CA ALA A 150 2.44 -17.05 13.65
C ALA A 150 1.82 -15.84 14.37
N THR A 151 2.38 -15.51 15.53
CA THR A 151 2.03 -14.28 16.26
C THR A 151 2.67 -13.06 15.59
N SER A 152 2.18 -11.86 15.91
CA SER A 152 2.73 -10.63 15.33
C SER A 152 4.21 -10.43 15.62
N ALA A 153 4.70 -10.85 16.80
CA ALA A 153 6.12 -10.76 17.15
C ALA A 153 6.98 -11.66 16.26
N VAL A 154 6.53 -12.89 16.01
CA VAL A 154 7.20 -13.83 15.10
C VAL A 154 7.19 -13.28 13.67
N ILE A 155 6.08 -12.71 13.20
CA ILE A 155 6.02 -12.06 11.88
C ILE A 155 7.02 -10.90 11.77
N VAL A 156 7.15 -10.07 12.80
CA VAL A 156 8.12 -8.95 12.81
C VAL A 156 9.55 -9.47 12.64
N ALA A 157 9.95 -10.48 13.43
CA ALA A 157 11.27 -11.08 13.31
C ALA A 157 11.48 -11.72 11.93
N ALA A 158 10.47 -12.46 11.44
CA ALA A 158 10.51 -13.14 10.16
C ALA A 158 10.57 -12.16 8.96
N VAL A 159 10.13 -10.91 9.09
CA VAL A 159 10.29 -9.88 8.03
C VAL A 159 11.76 -9.55 7.79
N PHE A 160 12.56 -9.42 8.86
CA PHE A 160 13.99 -9.15 8.71
C PHE A 160 14.71 -10.32 8.07
N GLU A 161 14.43 -11.54 8.54
CA GLU A 161 14.97 -12.78 7.99
C GLU A 161 14.59 -12.95 6.51
N PHE A 162 13.30 -12.73 6.19
CA PHE A 162 12.80 -12.80 4.82
C PHE A 162 13.54 -11.82 3.92
N CYS A 163 13.64 -10.54 4.30
CA CYS A 163 14.28 -9.54 3.45
C CYS A 163 15.79 -9.71 3.30
N GLN A 164 16.49 -10.25 4.29
CA GLN A 164 17.93 -10.55 4.23
C GLN A 164 18.23 -11.72 3.29
N ASN A 165 17.44 -12.79 3.40
CA ASN A 165 17.66 -13.99 2.60
C ASN A 165 17.00 -13.92 1.21
N HIS A 166 16.17 -12.90 0.96
CA HIS A 166 15.50 -12.74 -0.32
C HIS A 166 16.53 -12.44 -1.43
N PRO A 167 16.57 -13.23 -2.52
CA PRO A 167 17.58 -13.09 -3.56
C PRO A 167 17.25 -11.93 -4.50
N TRP A 168 17.41 -10.69 -4.03
CA TRP A 168 17.22 -9.50 -4.86
C TRP A 168 18.08 -9.59 -6.15
N PRO A 169 17.54 -9.27 -7.34
CA PRO A 169 16.30 -8.54 -7.61
C PRO A 169 15.06 -9.42 -7.90
N GLU A 170 14.97 -10.66 -7.39
CA GLU A 170 13.72 -11.42 -7.50
C GLU A 170 12.53 -10.63 -6.89
N PRO A 171 11.33 -10.66 -7.47
CA PRO A 171 10.22 -9.84 -6.99
C PRO A 171 9.52 -10.44 -5.77
N VAL A 172 9.10 -9.56 -4.85
CA VAL A 172 8.15 -9.92 -3.78
C VAL A 172 6.73 -9.87 -4.34
N LEU A 173 6.09 -11.04 -4.42
CA LEU A 173 4.74 -11.24 -4.95
C LEU A 173 3.79 -11.81 -3.89
N LEU A 174 2.56 -11.28 -3.80
CA LEU A 174 1.49 -11.85 -2.96
C LEU A 174 0.61 -12.86 -3.69
N LYS A 175 0.59 -12.81 -5.02
CA LYS A 175 -0.07 -13.74 -5.93
C LYS A 175 0.61 -13.70 -7.30
N HIS A 176 0.27 -14.64 -8.17
CA HIS A 176 0.71 -14.59 -9.56
C HIS A 176 0.22 -13.31 -10.25
N ILE A 177 1.09 -12.73 -11.08
CA ILE A 177 0.80 -11.53 -11.86
C ILE A 177 -0.18 -11.91 -12.98
N THR A 178 -1.31 -11.19 -13.05
CA THR A 178 -2.26 -11.33 -14.15
C THR A 178 -1.61 -10.83 -15.46
N PRO A 179 -1.70 -11.57 -16.57
CA PRO A 179 -1.16 -11.14 -17.85
C PRO A 179 -1.66 -9.76 -18.30
N ALA A 180 -0.82 -9.03 -19.03
CA ALA A 180 -1.17 -7.74 -19.59
C ALA A 180 -2.34 -7.86 -20.59
N ARG A 181 -3.21 -6.85 -20.61
CA ARG A 181 -4.28 -6.68 -21.60
C ARG A 181 -3.82 -5.66 -22.66
N PRO A 182 -4.41 -5.63 -23.87
CA PRO A 182 -4.08 -4.62 -24.87
C PRO A 182 -4.11 -3.21 -24.27
N ASN A 183 -3.08 -2.41 -24.56
CA ASN A 183 -2.89 -1.04 -24.07
C ASN A 183 -2.70 -0.86 -22.55
N ILE A 184 -2.63 -1.92 -21.75
CA ILE A 184 -2.37 -1.85 -20.31
C ILE A 184 -1.02 -2.49 -19.99
N LYS A 185 -0.06 -1.67 -19.57
CA LYS A 185 1.25 -2.16 -19.09
C LYS A 185 1.13 -2.79 -17.69
N VAL A 186 1.73 -3.95 -17.53
CA VAL A 186 1.90 -4.67 -16.27
C VAL A 186 3.39 -4.91 -16.08
N TRP A 187 3.86 -4.83 -14.83
CA TRP A 187 5.28 -5.06 -14.51
C TRP A 187 5.77 -6.39 -15.07
N ASN A 188 6.80 -6.34 -15.91
CA ASN A 188 7.38 -7.51 -16.56
C ASN A 188 8.86 -7.28 -16.96
N PRO A 189 9.82 -7.73 -16.13
CA PRO A 189 11.26 -7.51 -16.36
C PRO A 189 11.83 -8.28 -17.56
N LYS A 190 11.07 -9.26 -18.10
CA LYS A 190 11.48 -9.99 -19.32
C LYS A 190 11.31 -9.13 -20.56
N ILE A 191 10.33 -8.22 -20.57
CA ILE A 191 9.95 -7.42 -21.73
C ILE A 191 10.39 -5.96 -21.57
N ASP A 192 10.19 -5.36 -20.40
CA ASP A 192 10.49 -3.94 -20.16
C ASP A 192 11.87 -3.75 -19.50
N MET A 193 12.71 -2.90 -20.11
CA MET A 193 14.06 -2.61 -19.60
C MET A 193 14.04 -1.84 -18.28
N GLN A 194 13.02 -1.01 -18.03
CA GLN A 194 12.88 -0.25 -16.78
C GLN A 194 12.55 -1.20 -15.64
N ASP A 195 11.59 -2.12 -15.86
CA ASP A 195 11.23 -3.14 -14.87
C ASP A 195 12.41 -4.08 -14.56
N ARG A 196 13.25 -4.37 -15.57
CA ARG A 196 14.48 -5.17 -15.39
C ARG A 196 15.53 -4.47 -14.53
N ALA A 197 15.53 -3.14 -14.51
CA ALA A 197 16.46 -2.35 -13.72
C ALA A 197 16.05 -2.20 -12.24
N ASP A 198 14.85 -2.65 -11.86
CA ASP A 198 14.39 -2.61 -10.47
C ASP A 198 15.29 -3.45 -9.56
N ARG A 199 15.87 -2.80 -8.53
CA ARG A 199 16.83 -3.44 -7.63
C ARG A 199 16.20 -4.28 -6.53
N MET A 200 15.09 -3.81 -5.98
CA MET A 200 14.35 -4.50 -4.91
C MET A 200 12.86 -4.53 -5.22
N PRO A 201 12.42 -5.26 -6.27
CA PRO A 201 11.05 -5.15 -6.76
C PRO A 201 10.01 -5.71 -5.78
N VAL A 202 9.07 -4.85 -5.39
CA VAL A 202 7.90 -5.20 -4.56
C VAL A 202 6.66 -4.85 -5.37
N ILE A 203 5.83 -5.87 -5.67
CA ILE A 203 4.82 -5.76 -6.71
C ILE A 203 3.41 -5.69 -6.12
N THR A 204 2.59 -4.77 -6.62
CA THR A 204 1.19 -4.63 -6.20
C THR A 204 0.34 -5.82 -6.67
N PRO A 205 -0.56 -6.33 -5.82
CA PRO A 205 -1.36 -7.50 -6.17
C PRO A 205 -2.54 -7.17 -7.10
N ALA A 206 -3.15 -5.98 -7.05
CA ALA A 206 -4.25 -5.70 -7.96
C ALA A 206 -3.72 -5.47 -9.39
N PHE A 207 -4.49 -5.91 -10.38
CA PHE A 207 -4.20 -5.56 -11.77
C PHE A 207 -4.52 -4.06 -12.00
N PRO A 208 -3.73 -3.36 -12.83
CA PRO A 208 -2.44 -3.81 -13.37
C PRO A 208 -1.34 -3.78 -12.30
N SER A 209 -0.61 -4.89 -12.13
CA SER A 209 0.47 -5.00 -11.15
C SER A 209 1.64 -4.08 -11.51
N LYS A 210 2.18 -3.38 -10.51
CA LYS A 210 3.27 -2.41 -10.64
C LYS A 210 4.31 -2.56 -9.54
N CYS A 211 5.56 -2.23 -9.84
CA CYS A 211 6.60 -2.09 -8.84
C CYS A 211 6.43 -0.80 -8.03
N VAL A 212 6.32 -0.92 -6.70
CA VAL A 212 6.21 0.24 -5.80
C VAL A 212 7.57 0.78 -5.34
N THR A 213 8.64 0.05 -5.60
CA THR A 213 10.02 0.29 -5.17
C THR A 213 10.96 0.62 -6.35
N HIS A 214 10.43 1.02 -7.50
CA HIS A 214 11.23 1.37 -8.70
C HIS A 214 12.20 2.55 -8.53
N THR A 215 12.07 3.32 -7.44
CA THR A 215 12.97 4.45 -7.14
C THR A 215 14.20 4.01 -6.35
N VAL A 216 14.31 2.74 -5.95
CA VAL A 216 15.45 2.23 -5.19
C VAL A 216 16.71 2.28 -6.06
N THR A 217 17.73 2.93 -5.51
CA THR A 217 19.06 3.06 -6.09
C THR A 217 20.04 2.11 -5.44
N GLU A 218 21.25 2.00 -5.97
CA GLU A 218 22.32 1.20 -5.36
C GLU A 218 22.63 1.64 -3.93
N SER A 219 22.81 2.95 -3.71
CA SER A 219 23.14 3.49 -2.39
C SER A 219 22.02 3.24 -1.36
N THR A 220 20.76 3.40 -1.76
CA THR A 220 19.62 3.16 -0.87
C THR A 220 19.39 1.68 -0.61
N GLN A 221 19.66 0.80 -1.58
CA GLN A 221 19.69 -0.64 -1.39
C GLN A 221 20.73 -1.06 -0.34
N ILE A 222 21.96 -0.53 -0.40
CA ILE A 222 23.00 -0.82 0.59
C ILE A 222 22.53 -0.45 1.99
N VAL A 223 21.94 0.74 2.16
CA VAL A 223 21.40 1.19 3.45
C VAL A 223 20.24 0.30 3.92
N LEU A 224 19.32 -0.06 3.01
CA LEU A 224 18.21 -0.97 3.34
C LEU A 224 18.72 -2.32 3.83
N ILE A 225 19.68 -2.94 3.13
CA ILE A 225 20.25 -4.24 3.50
C ILE A 225 20.95 -4.15 4.86
N ALA A 226 21.80 -3.14 5.08
CA ALA A 226 22.49 -2.97 6.36
C ALA A 226 21.51 -2.81 7.53
N GLU A 227 20.44 -2.06 7.32
CA GLU A 227 19.44 -1.80 8.35
C GLU A 227 18.53 -3.00 8.63
N LEU A 228 18.19 -3.76 7.59
CA LEU A 228 17.47 -5.03 7.71
C LEU A 228 18.33 -6.06 8.47
N GLU A 229 19.64 -6.10 8.24
CA GLU A 229 20.56 -7.01 8.94
C GLU A 229 20.65 -6.67 10.42
N ARG A 230 20.82 -5.38 10.74
CA ARG A 230 20.77 -4.94 12.13
C ARG A 230 19.40 -5.26 12.76
N GLY A 231 18.30 -5.11 12.01
CA GLY A 231 16.98 -5.51 12.46
C GLY A 231 16.86 -7.01 12.75
N ARG A 232 17.52 -7.86 11.96
CA ARG A 232 17.59 -9.32 12.16
C ARG A 232 18.31 -9.69 13.46
N LEU A 233 19.38 -8.95 13.79
CA LEU A 233 20.20 -9.18 14.98
C LEU A 233 19.56 -8.68 16.29
N VAL A 234 18.54 -7.82 16.21
CA VAL A 234 17.83 -7.29 17.38
C VAL A 234 16.86 -8.33 17.95
N ARG A 235 16.86 -8.51 19.27
CA ARG A 235 15.83 -9.30 19.94
C ARG A 235 14.55 -8.46 20.04
N TRP A 236 13.54 -8.84 19.25
CA TRP A 236 12.27 -8.10 19.20
C TRP A 236 11.36 -8.46 20.38
N VAL A 237 11.27 -7.57 21.37
CA VAL A 237 10.26 -7.66 22.45
C VAL A 237 9.14 -6.67 22.16
N VAL A 238 7.92 -7.17 22.00
CA VAL A 238 6.73 -6.32 21.86
C VAL A 238 6.23 -5.95 23.24
N GLN A 239 6.45 -4.70 23.66
CA GLN A 239 5.91 -4.16 24.90
C GLN A 239 4.66 -3.33 24.59
N TRP A 240 3.58 -3.58 25.34
CA TRP A 240 2.38 -2.78 25.27
C TRP A 240 2.48 -1.65 26.31
N ARG A 241 2.42 -0.40 25.85
CA ARG A 241 2.26 0.73 26.77
C ARG A 241 0.85 0.71 27.35
N SER A 242 0.70 1.24 28.56
CA SER A 242 -0.59 1.48 29.21
C SER A 242 -1.54 2.38 28.38
N SER A 243 -1.01 3.11 27.40
CA SER A 243 -1.77 3.87 26.40
C SER A 243 -2.39 3.02 25.27
N GLY A 244 -2.16 1.70 25.25
CA GLY A 244 -2.59 0.80 24.17
C GLY A 244 -1.69 0.86 22.92
N GLU A 245 -0.58 1.58 22.97
CA GLU A 245 0.42 1.59 21.89
C GLU A 245 1.36 0.39 22.04
N ALA A 246 1.46 -0.42 20.98
CA ALA A 246 2.52 -1.41 20.88
C ALA A 246 3.84 -0.70 20.57
N VAL A 247 4.81 -0.79 21.46
CA VAL A 247 6.18 -0.37 21.22
C VAL A 247 7.03 -1.61 21.07
N VAL A 248 7.72 -1.66 19.94
CA VAL A 248 8.73 -2.66 19.70
C VAL A 248 10.02 -2.14 20.28
N VAL A 249 10.51 -2.78 21.34
CA VAL A 249 11.76 -2.44 21.99
C VAL A 249 12.81 -3.43 21.52
N ALA A 250 13.96 -2.89 21.13
CA ALA A 250 15.17 -3.65 20.87
C ALA A 250 15.86 -3.87 22.21
N GLU A 251 16.04 -5.13 22.62
CA GLU A 251 17.04 -5.52 23.63
C GLU A 251 18.35 -5.89 22.94
#